data_AF-A0A5B1LLY5-F1
#
_entry.id   AF-A0A5B1LLY5-F1
#
_cell.length_a   1.000
_cell.length_b   1.000
_cell.length_c   1.000
_cell.angle_alpha   90.00
_cell.angle_beta   90.00
_cell.angle_gamma   90.00
#
_symmetry.space_group_name_H-M   'P 1'
#
loop_
_entity.id
_entity.type
_entity.pdbx_description
1 polymer ?
#
loop_
_entity_poly.entity_id
_entity_poly.type
_entity_poly.pdbx_seq_one_letter_code
_entity_poly.pdbx_strand_id
1 'polypeptide(L)'
;MSPDFSDLVPAHRLIPVVSLRSPAEAAPLADALRAAGLTTVEVTLRHEDAFDCLAAMVREEGLVVGAGTVRTADDLAGARALGASFLVSPCLTPGLAFAADDLDIPFVPGVSTATEIQRAVDAGFRTVKLFPAEVLGGAAAVRALSGPFPDVRFMPTGGIDADTAPGYLALAQVVAVGGGWMVPVIA
;
A
#
# COMPACT_ATOMS: atom_id res chain seq x y z
N MET A 1 -14.11 -13.08 -9.41
CA MET A 1 -13.97 -11.73 -8.86
C MET A 1 -12.61 -11.65 -8.23
N SER A 2 -11.81 -10.66 -8.58
CA SER A 2 -10.56 -10.34 -7.89
C SER A 2 -10.87 -10.12 -6.39
N PRO A 3 -10.00 -10.53 -5.46
CA PRO A 3 -10.23 -10.26 -4.04
C PRO A 3 -10.30 -8.75 -3.79
N ASP A 4 -11.01 -8.32 -2.75
CA ASP A 4 -10.97 -6.92 -2.33
C ASP A 4 -9.70 -6.67 -1.52
N PHE A 5 -9.14 -5.46 -1.56
CA PHE A 5 -7.96 -5.13 -0.76
C PHE A 5 -8.19 -5.38 0.74
N SER A 6 -9.40 -5.13 1.24
CA SER A 6 -9.75 -5.35 2.65
C SER A 6 -9.68 -6.82 3.08
N ASP A 7 -9.80 -7.77 2.15
CA ASP A 7 -9.65 -9.21 2.43
C ASP A 7 -8.18 -9.57 2.74
N LEU A 8 -7.23 -8.73 2.33
CA LEU A 8 -5.79 -8.91 2.52
C LEU A 8 -5.24 -8.16 3.74
N VAL A 9 -6.08 -7.33 4.37
CA VAL A 9 -5.69 -6.51 5.52
C VAL A 9 -5.68 -7.37 6.79
N PRO A 10 -4.57 -7.38 7.56
CA PRO A 10 -4.51 -8.14 8.80
C PRO A 10 -5.42 -7.52 9.87
N ALA A 11 -5.79 -8.29 10.89
CA ALA A 11 -6.70 -7.83 11.96
C ALA A 11 -6.22 -6.56 12.68
N HIS A 12 -4.91 -6.37 12.82
CA HIS A 12 -4.32 -5.17 13.42
C HIS A 12 -4.27 -3.95 12.48
N ARG A 13 -4.62 -4.13 11.19
CA ARG A 13 -4.78 -3.07 10.17
C ARG A 13 -3.54 -2.19 9.97
N LEU A 14 -2.35 -2.73 10.22
CA LEU A 14 -1.07 -2.09 9.93
C LEU A 14 -0.39 -2.83 8.78
N ILE A 15 0.22 -2.09 7.86
CA ILE A 15 0.97 -2.65 6.73
C ILE A 15 2.37 -2.01 6.73
N PRO A 16 3.42 -2.74 7.12
CA PRO A 16 4.79 -2.27 6.98
C PRO A 16 5.09 -1.93 5.52
N VAL A 17 5.69 -0.76 5.31
CA VAL A 17 6.18 -0.30 4.01
C VAL A 17 7.69 -0.37 4.03
N VAL A 18 8.26 -1.29 3.26
CA VAL A 18 9.67 -1.67 3.33
C VAL A 18 10.39 -1.40 2.02
N SER A 19 11.68 -1.06 2.13
CA SER A 19 12.59 -0.95 0.99
C SER A 19 13.82 -1.78 1.30
N LEU A 20 13.88 -2.97 0.70
CA LEU A 20 15.03 -3.86 0.83
C LEU A 20 16.13 -3.37 -0.11
N ARG A 21 17.39 -3.39 0.31
CA ARG A 21 18.51 -3.01 -0.58
C ARG A 21 19.04 -4.18 -1.38
N SER A 22 18.74 -5.40 -0.96
CA SER A 22 19.17 -6.62 -1.62
C SER A 22 18.16 -7.76 -1.42
N PRO A 23 18.08 -8.74 -2.35
CA PRO A 23 17.26 -9.93 -2.17
C PRO A 23 17.62 -10.76 -0.93
N ALA A 24 18.87 -10.66 -0.46
CA ALA A 24 19.35 -11.37 0.74
C ALA A 24 18.68 -10.89 2.04
N GLU A 25 18.10 -9.68 2.06
CA GLU A 25 17.36 -9.16 3.20
C GLU A 25 15.96 -9.79 3.35
N ALA A 26 15.45 -10.47 2.32
CA ALA A 26 14.06 -10.94 2.28
C ALA A 26 13.74 -11.94 3.38
N ALA A 27 14.51 -13.04 3.49
CA ALA A 27 14.24 -14.07 4.49
C ALA A 27 14.37 -13.56 5.94
N PRO A 28 15.46 -12.84 6.34
CA PRO A 28 15.55 -12.26 7.67
C PRO A 28 14.42 -11.28 8.00
N LEU A 29 14.01 -10.46 7.02
CA LEU A 29 12.90 -9.52 7.19
C LEU A 29 11.57 -10.28 7.36
N ALA A 30 11.33 -11.30 6.54
CA ALA A 30 10.12 -12.09 6.59
C ALA A 30 9.97 -12.83 7.93
N ASP A 31 11.06 -13.39 8.46
CA ASP A 31 11.09 -13.99 9.80
C ASP A 31 10.74 -12.98 10.89
N ALA A 32 11.31 -11.77 10.83
CA ALA A 32 11.02 -10.71 11.78
C ALA A 32 9.55 -10.25 11.72
N LEU A 33 9.00 -10.09 10.51
CA LEU A 33 7.60 -9.74 10.29
C LEU A 33 6.65 -10.82 10.85
N ARG A 34 6.91 -12.09 10.55
CA ARG A 34 6.15 -13.24 11.09
C ARG A 34 6.20 -13.28 12.62
N ALA A 35 7.39 -13.12 13.21
CA ALA A 35 7.55 -13.09 14.67
C ALA A 35 6.79 -11.94 15.34
N ALA A 36 6.65 -10.80 14.64
CA ALA A 36 5.85 -9.66 15.09
C ALA A 36 4.34 -9.78 14.79
N GLY A 37 3.91 -10.85 14.10
CA GLY A 37 2.52 -11.03 13.67
C GLY A 37 2.08 -10.11 12.52
N LEU A 38 3.03 -9.48 11.83
CA LEU A 38 2.80 -8.57 10.71
C LEU A 38 2.79 -9.38 9.40
N THR A 39 1.64 -9.94 9.05
CA THR A 39 1.51 -10.92 7.96
C THR A 39 1.29 -10.31 6.58
N THR A 40 1.15 -8.98 6.46
CA THR A 40 0.94 -8.28 5.19
C THR A 40 1.95 -7.15 5.07
N VAL A 41 2.66 -7.04 3.94
CA VAL A 41 3.77 -6.09 3.75
C VAL A 41 3.75 -5.46 2.35
N GLU A 42 4.08 -4.16 2.26
CA GLU A 42 4.27 -3.41 1.00
C GLU A 42 5.77 -3.26 0.71
N VAL A 43 6.30 -3.91 -0.33
CA VAL A 43 7.68 -3.76 -0.80
C VAL A 43 7.75 -2.67 -1.86
N THR A 44 8.53 -1.61 -1.63
CA THR A 44 8.55 -0.45 -2.55
C THR A 44 9.52 -0.61 -3.72
N LEU A 45 9.09 -0.23 -4.93
CA LEU A 45 9.87 -0.26 -6.17
C LEU A 45 10.67 1.05 -6.39
N ARG A 46 11.66 1.33 -5.53
CA ARG A 46 12.37 2.63 -5.50
C ARG A 46 13.82 2.62 -6.00
N HIS A 47 14.37 1.46 -6.33
CA HIS A 47 15.76 1.29 -6.75
C HIS A 47 15.88 0.15 -7.76
N GLU A 48 17.05 0.03 -8.38
CA GLU A 48 17.34 -0.91 -9.48
C GLU A 48 17.00 -2.36 -9.12
N ASP A 49 17.45 -2.84 -7.95
CA ASP A 49 17.23 -4.23 -7.52
C ASP A 49 15.84 -4.50 -6.89
N ALA A 50 14.90 -3.54 -6.97
CA ALA A 50 13.65 -3.65 -6.21
C ALA A 50 12.75 -4.81 -6.69
N PHE A 51 12.78 -5.16 -7.98
CA PHE A 51 12.06 -6.31 -8.51
C PHE A 51 12.64 -7.63 -8.02
N ASP A 52 13.97 -7.74 -7.92
CA ASP A 52 14.61 -8.94 -7.36
C ASP A 52 14.31 -9.09 -5.86
N CYS A 53 14.25 -7.96 -5.14
CA CYS A 53 13.82 -7.94 -3.75
C CYS A 53 12.36 -8.35 -3.58
N LEU A 54 11.45 -7.85 -4.42
CA LEU A 54 10.05 -8.27 -4.46
C LEU A 54 9.94 -9.76 -4.75
N ALA A 55 10.66 -10.26 -5.75
CA ALA A 55 10.68 -11.67 -6.13
C ALA A 55 11.17 -12.58 -4.97
N ALA A 56 12.15 -12.11 -4.20
CA ALA A 56 12.61 -12.83 -3.01
C ALA A 56 11.54 -12.81 -1.91
N MET A 57 10.93 -11.65 -1.63
CA MET A 57 9.87 -11.52 -0.62
C MET A 57 8.62 -12.35 -0.95
N VAL A 58 8.17 -12.39 -2.21
CA VAL A 58 6.98 -13.17 -2.60
C VAL A 58 7.17 -14.68 -2.39
N ARG A 59 8.40 -15.19 -2.37
CA ARG A 59 8.70 -16.59 -2.08
C ARG A 59 8.61 -16.93 -0.59
N GLU A 60 8.56 -15.93 0.28
CA GLU A 60 8.47 -16.12 1.72
C GLU A 60 7.05 -16.52 2.14
N GLU A 61 6.88 -17.79 2.55
CA GLU A 61 5.59 -18.33 2.93
C GLU A 61 5.01 -17.63 4.18
N GLY A 62 3.67 -17.58 4.27
CA GLY A 62 2.97 -16.99 5.41
C GLY A 62 2.92 -15.46 5.41
N LEU A 63 3.35 -14.81 4.33
CA LEU A 63 3.20 -13.37 4.11
C LEU A 63 2.33 -13.08 2.90
N VAL A 64 1.48 -12.07 3.02
CA VAL A 64 0.80 -11.40 1.91
C VAL A 64 1.69 -10.24 1.47
N VAL A 65 2.36 -10.41 0.34
CA VAL A 65 3.35 -9.44 -0.16
C VAL A 65 2.73 -8.61 -1.28
N GLY A 66 2.66 -7.30 -1.10
CA GLY A 66 2.28 -6.35 -2.13
C GLY A 66 3.46 -5.54 -2.63
N ALA A 67 3.30 -4.95 -3.82
CA ALA A 67 4.27 -4.03 -4.38
C ALA A 67 3.80 -2.58 -4.25
N GLY A 68 4.68 -1.73 -3.72
CA GLY A 68 4.46 -0.31 -3.51
C GLY A 68 5.30 0.56 -4.43
N THR A 69 4.96 1.83 -4.57
CA THR A 69 5.64 2.75 -5.50
C THR A 69 5.57 2.28 -6.97
N VAL A 70 4.48 1.60 -7.34
CA VAL A 70 4.15 1.29 -8.73
C VAL A 70 3.85 2.62 -9.45
N ARG A 71 4.60 2.99 -10.49
CA ARG A 71 4.43 4.29 -11.18
C ARG A 71 4.07 4.15 -12.66
N THR A 72 4.31 2.98 -13.23
CA THR A 72 4.10 2.69 -14.65
C THR A 72 3.28 1.42 -14.85
N ALA A 73 2.74 1.24 -16.06
CA ALA A 73 2.07 -0.01 -16.45
C ALA A 73 3.04 -1.20 -16.41
N ASP A 74 4.31 -0.97 -16.75
CA ASP A 74 5.36 -1.99 -16.69
C ASP A 74 5.65 -2.41 -15.24
N ASP A 75 5.65 -1.45 -14.30
CA ASP A 75 5.80 -1.78 -12.86
C ASP A 75 4.66 -2.68 -12.38
N LEU A 76 3.44 -2.33 -12.78
CA LEU A 76 2.20 -3.02 -12.42
C LEU A 76 2.21 -4.45 -12.98
N ALA A 77 2.53 -4.61 -14.26
CA ALA A 77 2.62 -5.91 -14.92
C ALA A 77 3.76 -6.76 -14.35
N GLY A 78 4.94 -6.18 -14.13
CA GLY A 78 6.09 -6.86 -13.56
C GLY A 78 5.84 -7.35 -12.14
N ALA A 79 5.29 -6.50 -11.27
CA ALA A 79 4.98 -6.87 -9.89
C ALA A 79 3.92 -7.98 -9.81
N ARG A 80 2.88 -7.89 -10.64
CA ARG A 80 1.88 -8.97 -10.78
C ARG A 80 2.52 -10.27 -11.25
N ALA A 81 3.35 -10.22 -12.28
CA ALA A 81 4.01 -11.42 -12.84
C ALA A 81 4.93 -12.12 -11.83
N LEU A 82 5.50 -11.38 -10.88
CA LEU A 82 6.28 -11.94 -9.78
C LEU A 82 5.43 -12.55 -8.65
N GLY A 83 4.11 -12.36 -8.67
CA GLY A 83 3.19 -12.91 -7.68
C GLY A 83 2.84 -11.97 -6.53
N ALA A 84 3.01 -10.65 -6.70
CA ALA A 84 2.48 -9.70 -5.72
C ALA A 84 0.98 -9.89 -5.53
N SER A 85 0.52 -9.90 -4.28
CA SER A 85 -0.89 -10.12 -3.91
C SER A 85 -1.74 -8.86 -4.02
N PHE A 86 -1.12 -7.68 -3.97
CA PHE A 86 -1.76 -6.38 -4.18
C PHE A 86 -0.72 -5.36 -4.65
N LEU A 87 -1.20 -4.27 -5.26
CA LEU A 87 -0.37 -3.21 -5.80
C LEU A 87 -0.77 -1.85 -5.22
N VAL A 88 0.21 -0.99 -5.02
CA VAL A 88 0.01 0.34 -4.42
C VAL A 88 0.85 1.37 -5.16
N SER A 89 0.24 2.50 -5.49
CA SER A 89 0.90 3.62 -6.17
C SER A 89 0.86 4.89 -5.31
N PRO A 90 1.85 5.80 -5.42
CA PRO A 90 1.78 7.13 -4.82
C PRO A 90 0.78 8.05 -5.54
N CYS A 91 0.31 7.69 -6.74
CA CYS A 91 -0.61 8.50 -7.54
C CYS A 91 -1.53 7.66 -8.45
N LEU A 92 -2.52 8.30 -9.07
CA LEU A 92 -3.30 7.70 -10.17
C LEU A 92 -3.05 8.49 -11.46
N THR A 93 -2.30 7.90 -12.39
CA THR A 93 -2.16 8.43 -13.74
C THR A 93 -3.16 7.74 -14.68
N PRO A 94 -3.52 8.36 -15.82
CA PRO A 94 -4.36 7.69 -16.82
C PRO A 94 -3.79 6.35 -17.30
N GLY A 95 -2.47 6.24 -17.44
CA GLY A 95 -1.82 4.99 -17.84
C GLY A 95 -1.93 3.89 -16.77
N LEU A 96 -1.81 4.24 -15.49
CA LEU A 96 -2.04 3.29 -14.39
C LEU A 96 -3.51 2.88 -14.29
N ALA A 97 -4.45 3.83 -14.45
CA ALA A 97 -5.87 3.53 -14.45
C ALA A 97 -6.22 2.53 -15.56
N PHE A 98 -5.75 2.79 -16.79
CA PHE A 98 -5.96 1.91 -17.92
C PHE A 98 -5.34 0.52 -17.72
N ALA A 99 -4.09 0.45 -17.23
CA ALA A 99 -3.41 -0.82 -17.00
C ALA A 99 -4.03 -1.63 -15.84
N ALA A 100 -4.71 -0.97 -14.91
CA ALA A 100 -5.36 -1.62 -13.78
C ALA A 100 -6.66 -2.34 -14.15
N ASP A 101 -7.30 -2.01 -15.28
CA ASP A 101 -8.53 -2.67 -15.73
C ASP A 101 -8.32 -4.17 -16.00
N ASP A 102 -7.11 -4.56 -16.40
CA ASP A 102 -6.74 -5.95 -16.71
C ASP A 102 -6.21 -6.72 -15.48
N LEU A 103 -6.21 -6.12 -14.28
CA LEU A 103 -5.71 -6.75 -13.06
C LEU A 103 -6.71 -7.73 -12.42
N ASP A 104 -6.18 -8.87 -11.99
CA ASP A 104 -6.88 -9.87 -11.17
C ASP A 104 -6.54 -9.77 -9.67
N ILE A 105 -5.73 -8.77 -9.29
CA ILE A 105 -5.32 -8.48 -7.92
C ILE A 105 -5.69 -7.04 -7.54
N PRO A 106 -5.89 -6.72 -6.25
CA PRO A 106 -6.20 -5.36 -5.81
C PRO A 106 -5.13 -4.34 -6.20
N PHE A 107 -5.58 -3.18 -6.68
CA PHE A 107 -4.75 -2.00 -6.85
C PHE A 107 -5.30 -0.84 -6.02
N VAL A 108 -4.44 -0.25 -5.19
CA VAL A 108 -4.76 0.89 -4.32
C VAL A 108 -3.99 2.12 -4.82
N PRO A 109 -4.60 2.96 -5.67
CA PRO A 109 -3.92 4.12 -6.23
C PRO A 109 -3.83 5.28 -5.24
N GLY A 110 -2.77 6.07 -5.37
CA GLY A 110 -2.53 7.22 -4.49
C GLY A 110 -3.31 8.46 -4.89
N VAL A 111 -3.74 9.23 -3.89
CA VAL A 111 -4.45 10.50 -4.02
C VAL A 111 -4.00 11.47 -2.93
N SER A 112 -4.09 12.78 -3.20
CA SER A 112 -3.81 13.83 -2.22
C SER A 112 -4.94 14.86 -2.10
N THR A 113 -5.87 14.91 -3.05
CA THR A 113 -6.92 15.93 -3.13
C THR A 113 -8.30 15.34 -3.44
N ALA A 114 -9.37 16.11 -3.19
CA ALA A 114 -10.73 15.73 -3.55
C ALA A 114 -10.89 15.46 -5.06
N THR A 115 -10.23 16.24 -5.92
CA THR A 115 -10.23 16.02 -7.37
C THR A 115 -9.61 14.69 -7.76
N GLU A 116 -8.53 14.29 -7.10
CA GLU A 116 -7.87 13.00 -7.36
C GLU A 116 -8.69 11.83 -6.82
N ILE A 117 -9.36 11.99 -5.68
CA ILE A 117 -10.32 11.00 -5.17
C ILE A 117 -11.44 10.80 -6.18
N GLN A 118 -12.04 11.89 -6.69
CA GLN A 118 -13.10 11.77 -7.69
C GLN A 118 -12.60 11.05 -8.96
N ARG A 119 -11.40 11.37 -9.44
CA ARG A 119 -10.79 10.66 -10.58
C ARG A 119 -10.60 9.16 -10.31
N ALA A 120 -10.23 8.78 -9.10
CA ALA A 120 -10.12 7.37 -8.72
C ALA A 120 -11.49 6.69 -8.70
N VAL A 121 -12.52 7.36 -8.16
CA VAL A 121 -13.91 6.86 -8.18
C VAL A 121 -14.44 6.71 -9.60
N ASP A 122 -14.19 7.69 -10.48
CA ASP A 122 -14.59 7.64 -11.89
C ASP A 122 -13.92 6.48 -12.64
N ALA A 123 -12.70 6.11 -12.22
CA ALA A 123 -11.97 4.94 -12.71
C ALA A 123 -12.34 3.64 -11.97
N GLY A 124 -13.37 3.64 -11.13
CA GLY A 124 -13.90 2.45 -10.45
C GLY A 124 -13.23 2.09 -9.12
N PHE A 125 -12.21 2.84 -8.67
CA PHE A 125 -11.54 2.57 -7.40
C PHE A 125 -12.35 3.04 -6.21
N ARG A 126 -12.55 2.16 -5.22
CA ARG A 126 -13.21 2.46 -3.94
C ARG A 126 -12.28 2.51 -2.75
N THR A 127 -11.06 2.02 -2.90
CA THR A 127 -10.00 2.10 -1.90
C THR A 127 -8.83 2.87 -2.49
N VAL A 128 -8.40 3.93 -1.81
CA VAL A 128 -7.31 4.81 -2.27
C VAL A 128 -6.25 4.98 -1.18
N LYS A 129 -5.01 5.21 -1.59
CA LYS A 129 -3.90 5.55 -0.70
C LYS A 129 -3.84 7.06 -0.53
N LEU A 130 -4.15 7.56 0.67
CA LEU A 130 -3.91 8.97 0.98
C LEU A 130 -2.41 9.15 1.23
N PHE A 131 -1.73 9.87 0.34
CA PHE A 131 -0.27 10.02 0.39
C PHE A 131 0.18 11.41 -0.08
N PRO A 132 1.17 12.05 0.58
CA PRO A 132 1.77 11.68 1.87
C PRO A 132 0.89 12.18 3.04
N ALA A 133 0.33 11.25 3.82
CA ALA A 133 -0.78 11.51 4.75
C ALA A 133 -0.51 12.64 5.77
N GLU A 134 0.62 12.62 6.47
CA GLU A 134 0.91 13.65 7.49
C GLU A 134 1.07 15.05 6.89
N VAL A 135 1.68 15.15 5.71
CA VAL A 135 1.84 16.45 5.00
C VAL A 135 0.48 17.03 4.61
N LEU A 136 -0.52 16.17 4.38
CA LEU A 136 -1.87 16.57 3.98
C LEU A 136 -2.78 16.93 5.17
N GLY A 137 -2.26 16.93 6.41
CA GLY A 137 -3.05 17.20 7.62
C GLY A 137 -3.54 15.93 8.34
N GLY A 138 -3.00 14.79 7.97
CA GLY A 138 -3.15 13.51 8.63
C GLY A 138 -4.57 13.00 8.84
N ALA A 139 -4.87 12.46 10.02
CA ALA A 139 -6.20 11.88 10.30
C ALA A 139 -7.35 12.91 10.17
N ALA A 140 -7.08 14.20 10.38
CA ALA A 140 -8.06 15.25 10.15
C ALA A 140 -8.41 15.40 8.66
N ALA A 141 -7.43 15.24 7.76
CA ALA A 141 -7.63 15.25 6.33
C ALA A 141 -8.50 14.08 5.87
N VAL A 142 -8.23 12.86 6.37
CA VAL A 142 -9.07 11.68 6.09
C VAL A 142 -10.52 11.94 6.51
N ARG A 143 -10.74 12.48 7.71
CA ARG A 143 -12.09 12.81 8.20
C ARG A 143 -12.79 13.83 7.32
N ALA A 144 -12.10 14.89 6.91
CA ALA A 144 -12.66 15.93 6.05
C ALA A 144 -13.02 15.41 4.66
N LEU A 145 -12.14 14.60 4.06
CA LEU A 145 -12.36 14.00 2.74
C LEU A 145 -13.43 12.89 2.77
N SER A 146 -13.59 12.20 3.91
CA SER A 146 -14.65 11.18 4.06
C SER A 146 -16.08 11.76 4.02
N GLY A 147 -16.25 13.07 4.26
CA GLY A 147 -17.56 13.73 4.18
C GLY A 147 -18.17 13.70 2.76
N PRO A 148 -17.50 14.26 1.74
CA PRO A 148 -17.97 14.20 0.35
C PRO A 148 -17.82 12.81 -0.31
N PHE A 149 -16.98 11.92 0.22
CA PHE A 149 -16.71 10.60 -0.35
C PHE A 149 -17.00 9.45 0.65
N PRO A 150 -18.27 9.25 1.08
CA PRO A 150 -18.62 8.30 2.14
C PRO A 150 -18.43 6.83 1.76
N ASP A 151 -18.42 6.55 0.46
CA ASP A 151 -18.23 5.24 -0.16
C ASP A 151 -16.75 4.93 -0.50
N VAL A 152 -15.84 5.87 -0.24
CA VAL A 152 -14.39 5.67 -0.39
C VAL A 152 -13.78 5.18 0.92
N ARG A 153 -12.79 4.30 0.79
CA ARG A 153 -11.93 3.82 1.86
C ARG A 153 -10.50 4.29 1.65
N PHE A 154 -9.79 4.51 2.74
CA PHE A 154 -8.46 5.09 2.74
C PHE A 154 -7.44 4.13 3.33
N MET A 155 -6.28 4.04 2.67
CA MET A 155 -5.03 3.54 3.26
C MET A 155 -4.07 4.72 3.44
N PRO A 156 -4.09 5.44 4.57
CA PRO A 156 -3.15 6.53 4.82
C PRO A 156 -1.72 6.01 4.87
N THR A 157 -0.79 6.72 4.26
CA THR A 157 0.63 6.37 4.28
C THR A 157 1.48 7.62 4.11
N GLY A 158 2.65 7.64 4.76
CA GLY A 158 3.64 8.71 4.62
C GLY A 158 3.66 9.65 5.82
N GLY A 159 4.77 9.62 6.56
CA GLY A 159 5.00 10.42 7.76
C GLY A 159 4.40 9.84 9.06
N ILE A 160 3.58 8.79 8.96
CA ILE A 160 2.91 8.17 10.11
C ILE A 160 3.93 7.41 10.97
N ASP A 161 3.72 7.43 12.28
CA ASP A 161 4.50 6.74 13.31
C ASP A 161 3.59 6.03 14.33
N ALA A 162 4.20 5.45 15.38
CA ALA A 162 3.48 4.71 16.41
C ALA A 162 2.50 5.59 17.22
N ASP A 163 2.76 6.89 17.35
CA ASP A 163 1.96 7.82 18.14
C ASP A 163 0.74 8.32 17.33
N THR A 164 0.91 8.48 16.02
CA THR A 164 -0.12 9.00 15.11
C THR A 164 -1.04 7.90 14.55
N ALA A 165 -0.54 6.67 14.36
CA ALA A 165 -1.30 5.55 13.80
C ALA A 165 -2.66 5.28 14.48
N PRO A 166 -2.81 5.29 15.83
CA PRO A 166 -4.09 5.07 16.48
C PRO A 166 -5.19 6.06 16.06
N GLY A 167 -4.81 7.32 15.79
CA GLY A 167 -5.75 8.36 15.35
C GLY A 167 -6.37 8.07 13.99
N TYR A 168 -5.63 7.42 13.09
CA TYR A 168 -6.14 6.95 11.81
C TYR A 168 -7.01 5.70 11.97
N LEU A 169 -6.55 4.73 12.76
CA LEU A 169 -7.23 3.45 12.95
C LEU A 169 -8.62 3.58 13.59
N ALA A 170 -8.85 4.66 14.35
CA ALA A 170 -10.15 5.02 14.91
C ALA A 170 -11.18 5.50 13.87
N LEU A 171 -10.77 5.81 12.64
CA LEU A 171 -11.67 6.23 11.56
C LEU A 171 -12.22 5.01 10.81
N ALA A 172 -13.55 4.94 10.69
CA ALA A 172 -14.24 3.84 10.01
C ALA A 172 -13.90 3.74 8.51
N GLN A 173 -13.51 4.84 7.87
CA GLN A 173 -13.15 4.89 6.46
C GLN A 173 -11.71 4.45 6.19
N VAL A 174 -10.87 4.34 7.23
CA VAL A 174 -9.53 3.79 7.06
C VAL A 174 -9.66 2.26 6.95
N VAL A 175 -8.98 1.62 6.01
CA VAL A 175 -8.91 0.14 5.93
C VAL A 175 -7.65 -0.38 6.59
N ALA A 176 -6.52 0.26 6.33
CA ALA A 176 -5.23 -0.03 6.93
C ALA A 176 -4.38 1.23 7.00
N VAL A 177 -3.35 1.22 7.83
CA VAL A 177 -2.34 2.28 7.89
C VAL A 177 -1.00 1.73 7.42
N GLY A 178 -0.42 2.38 6.42
CA GLY A 178 0.89 2.02 5.89
C GLY A 178 2.01 2.90 6.45
N GLY A 179 3.17 2.31 6.75
CA GLY A 179 4.39 3.10 6.96
C GLY A 179 5.64 2.31 7.33
N GLY A 180 6.77 3.01 7.36
CA GLY A 180 8.09 2.40 7.55
C GLY A 180 8.54 2.28 9.00
N TRP A 181 7.86 2.93 9.97
CA TRP A 181 8.32 2.96 11.36
C TRP A 181 8.34 1.58 12.03
N MET A 182 7.56 0.63 11.50
CA MET A 182 7.49 -0.76 11.98
C MET A 182 8.76 -1.56 11.66
N VAL A 183 9.49 -1.16 10.62
CA VAL A 183 10.71 -1.83 10.15
C VAL A 183 11.80 -0.75 10.05
N PRO A 184 12.45 -0.41 11.17
CA PRO A 184 13.51 0.58 11.15
C PRO A 184 14.62 0.15 10.19
N VAL A 185 15.06 1.08 9.35
CA VAL A 185 16.21 0.85 8.48
C VAL A 185 17.42 0.63 9.39
N ILE A 186 18.00 -0.56 9.36
CA ILE A 186 19.28 -0.82 9.99
C ILE A 186 20.32 -0.10 9.13
N ALA A 187 20.92 0.95 9.70
CA ALA A 187 21.97 1.74 9.07
C ALA A 187 23.30 0.96 9.01
#